data_AF-A0A376G0D1-F1
#
_entry.id   AF-A0A376G0D1-F1
#
_cell.length_a   1.000
_cell.length_b   1.000
_cell.length_c   1.000
_cell.angle_alpha   90.00
_cell.angle_beta   90.00
_cell.angle_gamma   90.00
#
_symmetry.space_group_name_H-M   'P 1'
#
loop_
_entity.id
_entity.type
_entity.pdbx_description
1 polymer ?
#
loop_
_entity_poly.entity_id
_entity_poly.type
_entity_poly.pdbx_seq_one_letter_code
_entity_poly.pdbx_strand_id
1 'polypeptide(L)'
;MQKQVNEKRQQLIHLSNLAKVYQEEYPEMMINEILVKFMYRNSMHNEFLTFKGWKEKGFKVKKGEKAFLVWGKKRKKEVEENEEAKEFSFFPLAYIFSNAQVEQINLD
;
A
#
# COMPACT_ATOMS: atom_id res chain seq x y z
N MET A 1 -17.51 -5.86 -6.71
CA MET A 1 -16.18 -5.21 -6.75
C MET A 1 -16.07 -3.99 -5.81
N GLN A 2 -17.07 -3.09 -5.75
CA GLN A 2 -17.09 -1.95 -4.81
C GLN A 2 -16.99 -2.34 -3.32
N LYS A 3 -17.66 -3.43 -2.89
CA LYS A 3 -17.63 -3.91 -1.50
C LYS A 3 -16.20 -4.28 -1.02
N GLN A 4 -15.44 -5.02 -1.84
CA GLN A 4 -14.08 -5.45 -1.49
C GLN A 4 -13.07 -4.30 -1.44
N VAL A 5 -13.22 -3.30 -2.32
CA VAL A 5 -12.39 -2.08 -2.28
C VAL A 5 -12.67 -1.29 -1.00
N ASN A 6 -13.94 -1.24 -0.57
CA ASN A 6 -14.31 -0.61 0.70
C ASN A 6 -13.68 -1.35 1.89
N GLU A 7 -13.78 -2.69 1.94
CA GLU A 7 -13.18 -3.50 3.01
C GLU A 7 -11.67 -3.31 3.16
N LYS A 8 -10.91 -3.38 2.06
CA LYS A 8 -9.45 -3.14 2.07
C LYS A 8 -9.11 -1.71 2.52
N ARG A 9 -9.94 -0.74 2.13
CA ARG A 9 -9.77 0.65 2.57
C ARG A 9 -10.03 0.79 4.07
N GLN A 10 -11.07 0.16 4.60
CA GLN A 10 -11.34 0.15 6.05
C GLN A 10 -10.20 -0.50 6.83
N GLN A 11 -9.67 -1.63 6.34
CA GLN A 11 -8.49 -2.27 6.93
C GLN A 11 -7.29 -1.32 6.98
N LEU A 12 -6.99 -0.63 5.86
CA LEU A 12 -5.88 0.33 5.84
C LEU A 12 -6.13 1.55 6.73
N ILE A 13 -7.38 2.03 6.83
CA ILE A 13 -7.76 3.10 7.77
C ILE A 13 -7.50 2.66 9.21
N HIS A 14 -7.91 1.44 9.58
CA HIS A 14 -7.68 0.89 10.91
C HIS A 14 -6.18 0.84 11.24
N LEU A 15 -5.37 0.25 10.34
CA LEU A 15 -3.91 0.21 10.50
C LEU A 15 -3.29 1.61 10.55
N SER A 16 -3.81 2.55 9.76
CA SER A 16 -3.33 3.95 9.78
C SER A 16 -3.63 4.65 11.10
N ASN A 17 -4.75 4.34 11.74
CA ASN A 17 -5.07 4.90 13.05
C ASN A 17 -4.13 4.34 14.13
N LEU A 18 -3.82 3.03 14.08
CA LEU A 18 -2.78 2.47 14.93
C LEU A 18 -1.41 3.13 14.63
N ALA A 19 -1.11 3.40 13.36
CA ALA A 19 0.15 4.01 12.94
C ALA A 19 0.28 5.45 13.45
N LYS A 20 -0.83 6.18 13.59
CA LYS A 20 -0.83 7.52 14.19
C LYS A 20 -0.40 7.51 15.65
N VAL A 21 -0.72 6.47 16.41
CA VAL A 21 -0.23 6.32 17.79
C VAL A 21 1.30 6.25 17.81
N TYR A 22 1.90 5.45 16.92
CA TYR A 22 3.36 5.45 16.76
C TYR A 22 3.90 6.79 16.24
N GLN A 23 3.14 7.50 15.41
CA GLN A 23 3.57 8.80 14.88
C GLN A 23 3.69 9.86 15.97
N GLU A 24 2.95 9.74 17.08
CA GLU A 24 3.14 10.62 18.24
C GLU A 24 4.53 10.45 18.87
N GLU A 25 5.08 9.23 18.85
CA GLU A 25 6.45 8.94 19.31
C GLU A 25 7.52 9.21 18.24
N TYR A 26 7.16 9.08 16.96
CA TYR A 26 8.06 9.27 15.80
C TYR A 26 7.46 10.31 14.82
N PRO A 27 7.39 11.60 15.21
CA PRO A 27 6.68 12.64 14.46
C PRO A 27 7.28 12.94 13.08
N GLU A 28 8.55 12.59 12.87
CA GLU A 28 9.25 12.75 11.60
C GLU A 28 8.86 11.69 10.54
N MET A 29 8.29 10.56 10.96
CA MET A 29 7.92 9.47 10.06
C MET A 29 6.53 9.69 9.46
N MET A 30 6.39 9.39 8.18
CA MET A 30 5.09 9.34 7.54
C MET A 30 4.35 8.03 7.87
N ILE A 31 3.01 8.06 7.79
CA ILE A 31 2.17 6.87 8.02
C ILE A 31 2.64 5.63 7.24
N ASN A 32 3.00 5.77 5.96
CA ASN A 32 3.49 4.64 5.17
C ASN A 32 4.82 4.07 5.70
N GLU A 33 5.71 4.92 6.20
CA GLU A 33 6.98 4.48 6.80
C GLU A 33 6.72 3.72 8.10
N ILE A 34 5.81 4.20 8.92
CA ILE A 34 5.39 3.54 10.17
C ILE A 34 4.75 2.18 9.88
N LEU A 35 3.80 2.13 8.94
CA LEU A 35 3.15 0.88 8.52
C LEU A 35 4.19 -0.16 8.10
N VAL A 36 5.13 0.22 7.24
CA VAL A 36 6.18 -0.70 6.77
C VAL A 36 7.11 -1.10 7.92
N LYS A 37 7.63 -0.13 8.68
CA LYS A 37 8.69 -0.36 9.67
C LYS A 37 8.22 -1.10 10.91
N PHE A 38 7.03 -0.77 11.43
CA PHE A 38 6.57 -1.25 12.73
C PHE A 38 5.43 -2.28 12.63
N MET A 39 4.68 -2.32 11.53
CA MET A 39 3.53 -3.24 11.41
C MET A 39 3.76 -4.39 10.44
N TYR A 40 4.42 -4.14 9.32
CA TYR A 40 4.62 -5.16 8.28
C TYR A 40 5.97 -5.86 8.40
N ARG A 41 7.00 -5.17 8.88
CA ARG A 41 8.35 -5.71 8.97
C ARG A 41 8.47 -6.74 10.09
N ASN A 42 9.11 -7.87 9.79
CA ASN A 42 9.55 -8.85 10.76
C ASN A 42 10.78 -9.61 10.22
N SER A 43 11.18 -10.72 10.86
CA SER A 43 12.32 -11.52 10.43
C SER A 43 12.18 -12.08 9.00
N MET A 44 10.94 -12.35 8.57
CA MET A 44 10.63 -12.90 7.24
C MET A 44 10.43 -11.78 6.20
N HIS A 45 9.66 -10.75 6.55
CA HIS A 45 9.31 -9.64 5.67
C HIS A 45 10.18 -8.42 6.01
N ASN A 46 11.22 -8.15 5.24
CA ASN A 46 12.21 -7.13 5.57
C ASN A 46 12.51 -6.12 4.44
N GLU A 47 12.15 -6.43 3.21
CA GLU A 47 12.21 -5.53 2.06
C GLU A 47 10.85 -5.53 1.36
N PHE A 48 10.37 -4.35 0.95
CA PHE A 48 9.06 -4.19 0.33
C PHE A 48 9.16 -3.34 -0.92
N LEU A 49 8.57 -3.83 -2.02
CA LEU A 49 8.48 -3.09 -3.28
C LEU A 49 7.10 -3.29 -3.90
N THR A 50 6.75 -2.42 -4.84
CA THR A 50 5.58 -2.66 -5.69
C THR A 50 5.82 -3.89 -6.57
N PHE A 51 4.74 -4.46 -7.13
CA PHE A 51 4.85 -5.54 -8.12
C PHE A 51 5.81 -5.18 -9.27
N LYS A 52 5.74 -3.94 -9.76
CA LYS A 52 6.63 -3.45 -10.82
C LYS A 52 8.08 -3.37 -10.34
N GLY A 53 8.32 -2.87 -9.13
CA GLY A 53 9.66 -2.79 -8.56
C GLY A 53 10.33 -4.16 -8.42
N TRP A 54 9.59 -5.18 -8.01
CA TRP A 54 10.11 -6.55 -8.00
C TRP A 54 10.43 -7.08 -9.39
N LYS A 55 9.55 -6.83 -10.37
CA LYS A 55 9.79 -7.22 -11.77
C LYS A 55 11.04 -6.58 -12.36
N GLU A 56 11.26 -5.30 -12.07
CA GLU A 56 12.48 -4.57 -12.47
C GLU A 56 13.74 -5.15 -11.81
N LYS A 57 13.62 -5.71 -10.60
CA LYS A 57 14.70 -6.44 -9.92
C LYS A 57 14.87 -7.90 -10.38
N GLY A 58 14.11 -8.37 -11.37
CA GLY A 58 14.20 -9.76 -11.84
C GLY A 58 13.45 -10.78 -10.97
N PHE A 59 12.47 -10.32 -10.18
CA PHE A 59 11.63 -11.18 -9.35
C PHE A 59 10.16 -11.14 -9.80
N LYS A 60 9.42 -12.21 -9.52
CA LYS A 60 7.97 -12.28 -9.69
C LYS A 60 7.31 -12.62 -8.35
N VAL A 61 6.11 -12.10 -8.12
CA VAL A 61 5.31 -12.46 -6.94
C VAL A 61 4.80 -13.90 -7.07
N LYS A 62 4.99 -14.70 -6.03
CA LYS A 62 4.51 -16.09 -5.96
C LYS A 62 2.98 -16.14 -6.09
N LYS A 63 2.46 -17.14 -6.80
CA LYS A 63 1.02 -17.25 -7.06
C LYS A 63 0.25 -17.42 -5.75
N GLY A 64 -0.80 -16.60 -5.57
CA GLY A 64 -1.66 -16.66 -4.38
C GLY A 64 -1.25 -15.75 -3.23
N GLU A 65 -0.08 -15.11 -3.31
CA GLU A 65 0.37 -14.15 -2.30
C GLU A 65 -0.52 -12.91 -2.23
N LYS A 66 -0.71 -12.41 -1.00
CA LYS A 66 -1.52 -11.23 -0.72
C LYS A 66 -0.63 -10.01 -0.49
N ALA A 67 -0.90 -8.93 -1.21
CA ALA A 67 -0.19 -7.67 -1.02
C ALA A 67 -0.46 -7.04 0.35
N PHE A 68 0.56 -6.34 0.85
CA PHE A 68 0.41 -5.36 1.93
C PHE A 68 -0.13 -4.06 1.34
N LEU A 69 -0.98 -3.37 2.11
CA LEU A 69 -1.64 -2.13 1.69
C LEU A 69 -0.91 -0.92 2.22
N VAL A 70 -0.72 0.09 1.37
CA VAL A 70 -0.23 1.42 1.78
C VAL A 70 -1.03 2.50 1.06
N TRP A 71 -0.93 3.75 1.52
CA TRP A 71 -1.55 4.87 0.80
C TRP A 71 -0.71 5.21 -0.43
N GLY A 72 -1.34 5.22 -1.60
CA GLY A 72 -0.73 5.70 -2.83
C GLY A 72 -0.68 7.23 -2.87
N LYS A 73 0.05 7.78 -3.84
CA LYS A 73 0.16 9.23 -4.04
C LYS A 73 -1.23 9.87 -4.19
N LYS A 74 -1.43 11.03 -3.55
CA LYS A 74 -2.65 11.85 -3.65
C LYS A 74 -3.04 12.04 -5.11
N ARG A 75 -4.29 11.73 -5.44
CA ARG A 75 -4.88 11.94 -6.77
C ARG A 75 -6.02 12.94 -6.66
N LYS A 76 -6.25 13.65 -7.76
CA LYS A 76 -7.42 14.48 -7.94
C LYS A 76 -8.42 13.73 -8.81
N LYS A 77 -9.71 13.85 -8.51
CA LYS A 77 -10.79 13.33 -9.33
C LYS A 77 -11.78 14.47 -9.56
N GLU A 78 -12.07 14.72 -10.82
CA GLU A 78 -13.19 15.54 -11.23
C GLU A 78 -14.40 14.61 -11.37
N VAL A 79 -15.51 15.00 -10.77
CA VAL A 79 -16.81 14.35 -10.98
C VAL A 79 -17.74 15.41 -11.54
N GLU A 80 -18.29 15.12 -12.72
CA GLU A 80 -19.37 15.88 -13.30
C GLU A 80 -20.68 15.41 -12.66
N GLU A 81 -21.25 16.25 -11.80
CA GLU A 81 -22.59 16.05 -11.23
C GLU A 81 -23.37 17.36 -11.43
N ASN A 82 -24.44 17.31 -12.24
CA ASN A 82 -25.38 18.42 -12.46
C ASN A 82 -24.71 19.77 -12.79
N GLU A 83 -23.95 19.84 -13.89
CA GLU A 83 -23.34 21.06 -14.46
C GLU A 83 -22.29 21.78 -13.59
N GLU A 84 -22.02 21.32 -12.36
CA GLU A 84 -20.93 21.80 -11.52
C GLU A 84 -19.82 20.74 -11.39
N ALA A 85 -18.63 21.04 -11.90
CA ALA A 85 -17.46 20.21 -11.69
C ALA A 85 -16.95 20.34 -10.24
N LYS A 86 -17.09 19.27 -9.44
CA LYS A 86 -16.49 19.19 -8.11
C LYS A 86 -15.16 18.46 -8.17
N GLU A 87 -14.08 19.18 -7.90
CA GLU A 87 -12.74 18.61 -7.77
C GLU A 87 -12.54 18.13 -6.33
N PHE A 88 -12.32 16.82 -6.13
CA PHE A 88 -11.91 16.30 -4.83
C PHE A 88 -10.59 15.55 -4.94
N SER A 89 -9.83 15.61 -3.84
CA SER A 89 -8.55 14.91 -3.73
C SER A 89 -8.66 13.75 -2.77
N PHE A 90 -8.02 12.62 -3.13
CA PHE A 90 -8.07 11.41 -2.33
C PHE A 90 -6.75 10.64 -2.42
N PHE A 91 -6.46 9.85 -1.39
CA PHE A 91 -5.37 8.89 -1.40
C PHE A 91 -5.91 7.51 -1.85
N PRO A 92 -5.45 6.97 -3.00
CA PRO A 92 -5.81 5.64 -3.45
C PRO A 92 -5.11 4.56 -2.61
N LEU A 93 -5.57 3.32 -2.70
CA LEU A 93 -4.81 2.17 -2.21
C LEU A 93 -3.63 1.89 -3.14
N ALA A 94 -2.48 1.56 -2.57
CA ALA A 94 -1.33 1.01 -3.26
C ALA A 94 -0.95 -0.34 -2.64
N TYR A 95 -0.36 -1.19 -3.47
CA TYR A 95 -0.07 -2.59 -3.15
C TYR A 95 1.44 -2.82 -3.23
N ILE A 96 2.01 -3.30 -2.14
CA ILE A 96 3.42 -3.68 -2.05
C ILE A 96 3.51 -5.16 -1.63
N PHE A 97 4.62 -5.78 -1.99
CA PHE A 97 4.93 -7.17 -1.69
C PHE A 97 6.29 -7.20 -1.00
N SER A 98 6.45 -8.13 -0.07
CA SER A 98 7.73 -8.32 0.61
C SER A 98 8.67 -9.26 -0.15
N ASN A 99 9.96 -9.25 0.21
CA ASN A 99 10.97 -10.22 -0.23
C ASN A 99 10.51 -11.68 -0.03
N ALA A 100 9.77 -11.98 1.02
CA ALA A 100 9.29 -13.34 1.29
C ALA A 100 8.17 -13.81 0.36
N GLN A 101 7.58 -12.91 -0.43
CA GLN A 101 6.44 -13.19 -1.31
C GLN A 101 6.84 -13.29 -2.78
N VAL A 102 8.12 -13.16 -3.09
CA VAL A 102 8.63 -13.20 -4.46
C VAL A 102 9.58 -14.36 -4.66
N GLU A 103 9.78 -14.71 -5.92
CA GLU A 103 10.77 -15.68 -6.37
C GLU A 103 11.49 -15.13 -7.61
N GLN A 104 12.73 -15.55 -7.82
CA GLN A 104 13.51 -15.09 -8.97
C GLN A 104 12.86 -15.57 -10.27
N ILE A 105 12.87 -14.71 -11.28
CA ILE A 105 12.46 -15.10 -12.62
C ILE A 105 13.64 -15.90 -13.19
N ASN A 106 13.54 -17.23 -13.12
CA ASN A 106 14.43 -18.08 -13.88
C ASN A 106 14.14 -17.82 -15.37
N LEU A 107 15.14 -17.27 -16.06
CA LEU A 107 15.17 -17.22 -17.51
C LEU A 107 15.74 -18.57 -17.95
N ASP A 108 14.85 -19.55 -18.13
CA ASP A 108 15.18 -20.79 -18.86
C ASP A 108 15.31 -20.48 -20.36
#